data_AF-A0A2G2LZA5-F1
#
_entry.id   AF-A0A2G2LZA5-F1
#
_cell.length_a   1.000
_cell.length_b   1.000
_cell.length_c   1.000
_cell.angle_alpha   90.00
_cell.angle_beta   90.00
_cell.angle_gamma   90.00
#
_symmetry.space_group_name_H-M   'P 1'
#
loop_
_entity.id
_entity.type
_entity.pdbx_description
1 polymer ?
#
loop_
_entity_poly.entity_id
_entity_poly.type
_entity_poly.pdbx_seq_one_letter_code
_entity_poly.pdbx_strand_id
1 'polypeptide(L)'
;MGVKPILSSTLTRIGVVQNPFSTLNRKRYGVEQVAANDPDVFVEQARQTHDIAGILARFRDLGVEIVVIDGGDGTVREVLSQCSGVFGDNLPLFCTLPSGKTNVCAHDTGTAKYKRDTFRRLLELRKAGITAQHIRRRHVMRVEWEDGFHPPVHGMLVGFGGYRDATNLAQTHVHSKGLNHNAAVAMTIFSFFCGAIFGADEKGVRAGENMVISFDEQPAGQHSRFGAVLTTLDSFLLGVWPFWGDASRAVKWLDVDAPPPHLLRAVFAIFTKRIKPWMEASGYRSGSANQLQIETHNPFIIDGETFAPGPTGRLRFTSDMQVDFIAP
;
A
#
# COMPACT_ATOMS: atom_id res chain seq x y z
N MET A 1 23.11 24.83 13.41
CA MET A 1 22.41 24.22 14.57
C MET A 1 22.24 22.74 14.26
N GLY A 2 22.85 21.85 15.04
CA GLY A 2 22.79 20.40 14.80
C GLY A 2 21.39 19.85 15.08
N VAL A 3 20.83 19.10 14.12
CA VAL A 3 19.56 18.38 14.31
C VAL A 3 19.82 17.26 15.32
N LYS A 4 19.10 17.24 16.44
CA LYS A 4 19.21 16.16 17.44
C LYS A 4 18.71 14.83 16.85
N PRO A 5 19.40 13.71 17.09
CA PRO A 5 18.91 12.39 16.68
C PRO A 5 17.64 12.01 17.47
N ILE A 6 16.71 11.36 16.78
CA ILE A 6 15.51 10.73 17.35
C ILE A 6 15.90 9.39 17.99
N LEU A 7 16.77 8.63 17.33
CA LEU A 7 17.43 7.44 17.87
C LEU A 7 18.92 7.50 17.50
N SER A 8 19.82 7.26 18.44
CA SER A 8 21.25 7.15 18.15
C SER A 8 21.94 6.32 19.22
N SER A 9 22.27 5.07 18.85
CA SER A 9 23.27 4.25 19.53
C SER A 9 23.47 2.95 18.73
N THR A 10 24.61 2.29 18.91
CA THR A 10 24.78 0.90 18.45
C THR A 10 23.85 -0.08 19.16
N LEU A 11 23.24 0.34 20.28
CA LEU A 11 22.32 -0.45 21.10
C LEU A 11 20.88 -0.43 20.58
N THR A 12 20.58 0.35 19.54
CA THR A 12 19.25 0.38 18.95
C THR A 12 18.93 -0.96 18.29
N ARG A 13 17.94 -1.65 18.85
CA ARG A 13 17.59 -3.01 18.46
C ARG A 13 16.71 -3.02 17.21
N ILE A 14 17.08 -3.88 16.26
CA ILE A 14 16.36 -4.07 15.00
C ILE A 14 15.75 -5.47 14.98
N GLY A 15 14.45 -5.55 14.72
CA GLY A 15 13.75 -6.78 14.41
C GLY A 15 13.42 -6.84 12.93
N VAL A 16 13.77 -7.91 12.22
CA VAL A 16 13.46 -8.10 10.80
C VAL A 16 12.39 -9.18 10.65
N VAL A 17 11.22 -8.78 10.16
CA VAL A 17 10.18 -9.70 9.69
C VAL A 17 10.48 -10.04 8.24
N GLN A 18 10.94 -11.27 7.99
CA GLN A 18 11.28 -11.72 6.66
C GLN A 18 10.20 -12.63 6.07
N ASN A 19 9.68 -12.28 4.89
CA ASN A 19 8.85 -13.18 4.11
C ASN A 19 9.75 -14.03 3.18
N PRO A 20 9.94 -15.34 3.46
CA PRO A 20 10.83 -16.20 2.68
C PRO A 20 10.30 -16.46 1.26
N PHE A 21 9.00 -16.25 1.02
CA PHE A 21 8.37 -16.49 -0.27
C PHE A 21 8.48 -15.31 -1.23
N SER A 22 8.99 -14.16 -0.78
CA SER A 22 9.19 -12.98 -1.62
C SER A 22 10.21 -13.22 -2.73
N THR A 23 10.03 -12.56 -3.87
CA THR A 23 10.75 -12.86 -5.12
C THR A 23 12.27 -12.73 -4.97
N LEU A 24 12.73 -11.73 -4.22
CA LEU A 24 14.15 -11.52 -3.97
C LEU A 24 14.69 -12.41 -2.84
N ASN A 25 13.85 -12.80 -1.86
CA ASN A 25 14.26 -13.63 -0.72
C ASN A 25 14.42 -15.11 -1.10
N ARG A 26 13.63 -15.60 -2.06
CA ARG A 26 13.83 -16.92 -2.68
C ARG A 26 15.22 -17.10 -3.28
N LYS A 27 15.89 -16.00 -3.65
CA LYS A 27 17.24 -16.02 -4.21
C LYS A 27 18.34 -15.96 -3.14
N ARG A 28 17.99 -15.99 -1.84
CA ARG A 28 18.87 -15.96 -0.64
C ARG A 28 19.95 -14.88 -0.68
N TYR A 29 19.70 -13.68 -0.13
CA TYR A 29 20.78 -12.70 0.07
C TYR A 29 20.61 -11.76 1.28
N GLY A 30 21.71 -11.61 2.03
CA GLY A 30 22.11 -10.38 2.70
C GLY A 30 21.76 -10.25 4.18
N VAL A 31 20.47 -10.20 4.50
CA VAL A 31 20.00 -9.83 5.85
C VAL A 31 20.51 -10.81 6.91
N GLU A 32 20.36 -12.12 6.68
CA GLU A 32 20.72 -13.16 7.64
C GLU A 32 22.23 -13.18 7.94
N GLN A 33 23.08 -13.01 6.92
CA GLN A 33 24.54 -12.94 7.09
C GLN A 33 24.99 -11.68 7.84
N VAL A 34 24.31 -10.57 7.60
CA VAL A 34 24.61 -9.31 8.28
C VAL A 34 24.11 -9.35 9.73
N ALA A 35 22.92 -9.91 9.96
CA ALA A 35 22.37 -10.12 11.30
C ALA A 35 23.20 -11.09 12.14
N ALA A 36 23.77 -12.14 11.53
CA ALA A 36 24.63 -13.10 12.24
C ALA A 36 25.86 -12.45 12.93
N ASN A 37 26.26 -11.26 12.49
CA ASN A 37 27.41 -10.53 13.02
C ASN A 37 27.02 -9.37 13.94
N ASP A 38 25.73 -9.22 14.29
CA ASP A 38 25.20 -8.08 15.03
C ASP A 38 24.19 -8.55 16.10
N PRO A 39 24.56 -8.57 17.39
CA PRO A 39 23.72 -9.15 18.44
C PRO A 39 22.42 -8.38 18.71
N ASP A 40 22.31 -7.15 18.21
CA ASP A 40 21.12 -6.30 18.34
C ASP A 40 20.23 -6.35 17.09
N VAL A 41 20.45 -7.33 16.20
CA VAL A 41 19.62 -7.60 15.02
C VAL A 41 18.99 -8.98 15.11
N PHE A 42 17.67 -9.01 15.27
CA PHE A 42 16.87 -10.24 15.36
C PHE A 42 16.16 -10.49 14.03
N VAL A 43 16.31 -11.67 13.43
CA VAL A 43 15.65 -12.01 12.16
C VAL A 43 14.67 -13.16 12.39
N GLU A 44 13.42 -12.94 12.00
CA GLU A 44 12.33 -13.89 12.17
C GLU A 44 11.62 -14.10 10.82
N GLN A 45 11.41 -15.36 10.44
CA GLN A 45 10.75 -15.68 9.17
C GLN A 45 9.24 -15.81 9.37
N ALA A 46 8.47 -14.94 8.71
CA ALA A 46 7.02 -15.05 8.64
C ALA A 46 6.64 -16.06 7.54
N ARG A 47 6.41 -17.32 7.93
CA ARG A 47 6.01 -18.38 6.97
C ARG A 47 4.51 -18.40 6.76
N GLN A 48 3.74 -17.98 7.76
CA GLN A 48 2.30 -17.87 7.70
C GLN A 48 1.84 -16.54 8.29
N THR A 49 0.66 -16.07 7.86
CA THR A 49 0.11 -14.78 8.29
C THR A 49 -0.09 -14.68 9.81
N HIS A 50 -0.45 -15.80 10.46
CA HIS A 50 -0.63 -15.86 11.91
C HIS A 50 0.67 -15.85 12.71
N ASP A 51 1.84 -16.01 12.05
CA ASP A 51 3.13 -15.92 12.73
C ASP A 51 3.49 -14.48 13.12
N ILE A 52 2.92 -13.49 12.44
CA ILE A 52 3.38 -12.10 12.51
C ILE A 52 3.13 -11.49 13.88
N ALA A 53 1.93 -11.61 14.46
CA ALA A 53 1.66 -11.10 15.82
C ALA A 53 2.62 -11.70 16.85
N GLY A 54 2.93 -13.00 16.74
CA GLY A 54 3.89 -13.68 17.61
C GLY A 54 5.32 -13.16 17.42
N ILE A 55 5.74 -12.92 16.18
CA ILE A 55 7.04 -12.30 15.86
C ILE A 55 7.12 -10.90 16.46
N LEU A 56 6.11 -10.07 16.23
CA LEU A 56 6.05 -8.70 16.75
C LEU A 56 6.04 -8.67 18.27
N ALA A 57 5.35 -9.61 18.93
CA ALA A 57 5.35 -9.72 20.39
C ALA A 57 6.74 -10.05 20.93
N ARG A 58 7.46 -10.97 20.30
CA ARG A 58 8.87 -11.25 20.64
C ARG A 58 9.75 -10.01 20.46
N PHE A 59 9.56 -9.26 19.36
CA PHE A 59 10.30 -8.01 19.13
C PHE A 59 10.01 -6.95 20.20
N ARG A 60 8.75 -6.78 20.61
CA ARG A 60 8.38 -5.91 21.73
C ARG A 60 9.09 -6.34 23.02
N ASP A 61 9.04 -7.63 23.36
CA ASP A 61 9.63 -8.15 24.60
C ASP A 61 11.17 -8.04 24.59
N LEU A 62 11.78 -8.08 23.40
CA LEU A 62 13.19 -7.79 23.17
C LEU A 62 13.51 -6.29 23.11
N GLY A 63 12.54 -5.38 23.25
CA GLY A 63 12.77 -3.93 23.18
C GLY A 63 13.26 -3.46 21.81
N VAL A 64 12.77 -4.08 20.73
CA VAL A 64 13.05 -3.65 19.36
C VAL A 64 12.45 -2.26 19.11
N GLU A 65 13.29 -1.33 18.64
CA GLU A 65 12.90 0.04 18.33
C GLU A 65 12.64 0.25 16.82
N ILE A 66 13.22 -0.63 15.97
CA ILE A 66 13.07 -0.59 14.52
C ILE A 66 12.61 -1.96 14.00
N VAL A 67 11.44 -1.99 13.36
CA VAL A 67 10.94 -3.17 12.66
C VAL A 67 11.19 -3.04 11.16
N VAL A 68 12.06 -3.90 10.65
CA VAL A 68 12.34 -4.03 9.22
C VAL A 68 11.39 -5.05 8.61
N ILE A 69 10.67 -4.66 7.57
CA ILE A 69 9.74 -5.52 6.83
C ILE A 69 10.42 -5.92 5.52
N ASP A 70 10.94 -7.14 5.48
CA ASP A 70 11.54 -7.73 4.27
C ASP A 70 10.50 -8.54 3.50
N GLY A 71 9.77 -7.84 2.63
CA GLY A 71 8.67 -8.42 1.87
C GLY A 71 8.16 -7.53 0.72
N GLY A 72 7.00 -7.90 0.19
CA GLY A 72 6.19 -7.05 -0.69
C GLY A 72 5.11 -6.28 0.08
N ASP A 73 4.23 -5.60 -0.67
CA ASP A 73 3.15 -4.78 -0.09
C ASP A 73 2.21 -5.60 0.81
N GLY A 74 1.89 -6.85 0.47
CA GLY A 74 1.10 -7.74 1.33
C GLY A 74 1.79 -8.05 2.68
N THR A 75 3.12 -8.15 2.72
CA THR A 75 3.84 -8.34 4.00
C THR A 75 3.82 -7.06 4.85
N VAL A 76 3.90 -5.89 4.21
CA VAL A 76 3.73 -4.60 4.88
C VAL A 76 2.32 -4.51 5.47
N ARG A 77 1.28 -4.81 4.66
CA ARG A 77 -0.12 -4.85 5.08
C ARG A 77 -0.31 -5.73 6.31
N GLU A 78 0.24 -6.95 6.31
CA GLU A 78 0.10 -7.86 7.45
C GLU A 78 0.80 -7.38 8.72
N VAL A 79 2.02 -6.86 8.61
CA VAL A 79 2.73 -6.28 9.77
C VAL A 79 1.97 -5.09 10.34
N LEU A 80 1.52 -4.17 9.49
CA LEU A 80 0.76 -3.00 9.91
C LEU A 80 -0.61 -3.35 10.49
N SER A 81 -1.24 -4.42 9.99
CA SER A 81 -2.54 -4.88 10.49
C SER A 81 -2.47 -5.38 11.93
N GLN A 82 -1.32 -5.92 12.33
CA GLN A 82 -1.14 -6.59 13.62
C GLN A 82 -0.32 -5.74 14.61
N CYS A 83 0.40 -4.70 14.16
CA CYS A 83 1.33 -3.96 15.01
C CYS A 83 0.64 -3.19 16.13
N SER A 84 -0.49 -2.52 15.87
CA SER A 84 -1.21 -1.73 16.88
C SER A 84 -1.74 -2.60 18.01
N GLY A 85 -2.20 -3.82 17.72
CA GLY A 85 -2.62 -4.79 18.73
C GLY A 85 -1.49 -5.32 19.61
N VAL A 86 -0.23 -5.25 19.14
CA VAL A 86 0.95 -5.77 19.87
C VAL A 86 1.69 -4.67 20.63
N PHE A 87 1.91 -3.53 20.00
CA PHE A 87 2.69 -2.41 20.53
C PHE A 87 1.85 -1.29 21.17
N GLY A 88 0.52 -1.29 20.95
CA GLY A 88 -0.35 -0.19 21.36
C GLY A 88 0.07 1.12 20.69
N ASP A 89 0.10 2.20 21.47
CA ASP A 89 0.50 3.53 21.00
C ASP A 89 2.01 3.69 20.81
N ASN A 90 2.81 2.77 21.35
CA ASN A 90 4.28 2.82 21.30
C ASN A 90 4.82 2.06 20.09
N LEU A 91 4.41 2.48 18.90
CA LEU A 91 4.83 1.83 17.66
C LEU A 91 6.34 1.99 17.42
N PRO A 92 7.03 0.94 16.94
CA PRO A 92 8.42 1.05 16.51
C PRO A 92 8.52 1.88 15.23
N LEU A 93 9.73 2.30 14.88
CA LEU A 93 10.00 2.81 13.54
C LEU A 93 9.98 1.66 12.54
N PHE A 94 9.42 1.87 11.36
CA PHE A 94 9.36 0.84 10.31
C PHE A 94 10.37 1.09 9.21
N CYS A 95 10.90 0.04 8.59
CA CYS A 95 11.72 0.18 7.37
C CYS A 95 11.38 -0.94 6.40
N THR A 96 11.01 -0.62 5.16
CA THR A 96 10.64 -1.63 4.16
C THR A 96 11.83 -2.00 3.30
N LEU A 97 12.19 -3.29 3.24
CA LEU A 97 13.11 -3.81 2.23
C LEU A 97 12.29 -4.32 1.04
N PRO A 98 12.43 -3.72 -0.16
CA PRO A 98 11.63 -4.08 -1.32
C PRO A 98 12.04 -5.45 -1.84
N SER A 99 11.33 -6.53 -1.45
CA SER A 99 11.57 -7.89 -1.96
C SER A 99 10.41 -8.49 -2.76
N GLY A 100 9.29 -7.75 -2.85
CA GLY A 100 8.12 -8.04 -3.70
C GLY A 100 8.24 -7.53 -5.13
N LYS A 101 7.14 -7.63 -5.89
CA LYS A 101 7.09 -7.24 -7.32
C LYS A 101 6.78 -5.76 -7.57
N THR A 102 5.93 -5.16 -6.75
CA THR A 102 5.40 -3.81 -6.98
C THR A 102 5.99 -2.82 -5.98
N ASN A 103 6.02 -3.18 -4.69
CA ASN A 103 6.65 -2.43 -3.60
C ASN A 103 6.25 -0.95 -3.58
N VAL A 104 4.94 -0.70 -3.70
CA VAL A 104 4.36 0.65 -3.74
C VAL A 104 4.72 1.40 -2.45
N CYS A 105 4.59 0.74 -1.29
CA CYS A 105 4.97 1.33 -0.01
C CYS A 105 6.45 1.71 0.03
N ALA A 106 7.35 0.83 -0.41
CA ALA A 106 8.79 1.10 -0.43
C ALA A 106 9.17 2.26 -1.38
N HIS A 107 8.41 2.46 -2.45
CA HIS A 107 8.62 3.60 -3.35
C HIS A 107 8.17 4.91 -2.70
N ASP A 108 7.02 4.89 -2.04
CA ASP A 108 6.44 6.04 -1.35
C ASP A 108 7.25 6.48 -0.12
N THR A 109 7.80 5.53 0.62
CA THR A 109 8.69 5.78 1.77
C THR A 109 10.13 6.05 1.34
N GLY A 110 10.48 5.81 0.07
CA GLY A 110 11.77 6.16 -0.52
C GLY A 110 12.89 5.13 -0.33
N THR A 111 12.59 3.93 0.19
CA THR A 111 13.58 2.84 0.33
C THR A 111 13.82 2.08 -0.98
N ALA A 112 12.86 2.09 -1.91
CA ALA A 112 12.94 1.36 -3.19
C ALA A 112 14.19 1.68 -4.03
N LYS A 113 14.66 2.93 -3.97
CA LYS A 113 15.81 3.41 -4.77
C LYS A 113 17.14 2.71 -4.40
N TYR A 114 17.24 2.16 -3.20
CA TYR A 114 18.45 1.51 -2.70
C TYR A 114 18.43 0.00 -2.88
N LYS A 115 17.29 -0.60 -3.24
CA LYS A 115 17.14 -2.03 -3.54
C LYS A 115 17.83 -2.90 -2.45
N ARG A 116 18.88 -3.63 -2.84
CA ARG A 116 19.65 -4.55 -1.98
C ARG A 116 20.53 -3.86 -0.94
N ASP A 117 20.83 -2.57 -1.12
CA ASP A 117 21.68 -1.82 -0.21
C ASP A 117 20.92 -1.19 0.96
N THR A 118 19.59 -1.20 0.91
CA THR A 118 18.70 -0.57 1.91
C THR A 118 19.03 -1.01 3.34
N PHE A 119 19.22 -2.32 3.56
CA PHE A 119 19.50 -2.84 4.90
C PHE A 119 20.87 -2.39 5.42
N ARG A 120 21.90 -2.40 4.57
CA ARG A 120 23.24 -1.91 4.94
C ARG A 120 23.21 -0.43 5.29
N ARG A 121 22.53 0.39 4.47
CA ARG A 121 22.34 1.81 4.72
C ARG A 121 21.60 2.07 6.03
N LEU A 122 20.57 1.28 6.34
CA LEU A 122 19.89 1.36 7.63
C LEU A 122 20.85 1.11 8.80
N LEU A 123 21.75 0.14 8.70
CA LEU A 123 22.73 -0.15 9.75
C LEU A 123 23.80 0.95 9.88
N GLU A 124 24.23 1.53 8.77
CA GLU A 124 25.11 2.71 8.75
C GLU A 124 24.40 3.90 9.42
N LEU A 125 23.12 4.11 9.09
CA LEU A 125 22.31 5.17 9.66
C LEU A 125 22.04 4.96 11.16
N ARG A 126 21.80 3.71 11.60
CA ARG A 126 21.69 3.36 13.02
C ARG A 126 22.93 3.80 13.80
N LYS A 127 24.12 3.58 13.24
CA LYS A 127 25.40 4.00 13.85
C LYS A 127 25.59 5.52 13.85
N ALA A 128 25.21 6.18 12.74
CA ALA A 128 25.36 7.63 12.59
C ALA A 128 24.30 8.44 13.37
N GLY A 129 23.17 7.83 13.70
CA GLY A 129 22.01 8.46 14.33
C GLY A 129 20.90 8.78 13.34
N ILE A 130 19.69 8.28 13.64
CA ILE A 130 18.48 8.54 12.88
C ILE A 130 17.91 9.89 13.33
N THR A 131 17.93 10.87 12.44
CA THR A 131 17.29 12.18 12.63
C THR A 131 15.95 12.28 11.90
N ALA A 132 15.17 13.33 12.17
CA ALA A 132 13.85 13.59 11.55
C ALA A 132 13.87 13.60 10.02
N GLN A 133 15.00 13.94 9.38
CA GLN A 133 15.10 13.98 7.91
C GLN A 133 14.98 12.59 7.25
N HIS A 134 15.24 11.52 8.01
CA HIS A 134 15.13 10.14 7.56
C HIS A 134 13.71 9.58 7.80
N ILE A 135 12.85 10.31 8.51
CA ILE A 135 11.51 9.83 8.84
C ILE A 135 10.52 10.25 7.75
N ARG A 136 9.66 9.32 7.37
CA ARG A 136 8.51 9.49 6.48
C ARG A 136 7.28 9.03 7.24
N ARG A 137 6.56 9.99 7.82
CA ARG A 137 5.28 9.72 8.48
C ARG A 137 4.22 9.42 7.44
N ARG A 138 3.44 8.36 7.65
CA ARG A 138 2.36 7.95 6.76
C ARG A 138 1.14 7.56 7.55
N HIS A 139 -0.02 8.01 7.07
CA HIS A 139 -1.29 7.43 7.48
C HIS A 139 -1.43 6.03 6.89
N VAL A 140 -2.04 5.15 7.65
CA VAL A 140 -2.39 3.80 7.20
C VAL A 140 -3.90 3.67 7.26
N MET A 141 -4.49 3.27 6.15
CA MET A 141 -5.93 3.13 6.03
C MET A 141 -6.37 1.86 6.75
N ARG A 142 -7.30 2.00 7.69
CA ARG A 142 -7.99 0.90 8.35
C ARG A 142 -9.23 0.56 7.54
N VAL A 143 -9.36 -0.70 7.16
CA VAL A 143 -10.49 -1.29 6.44
C VAL A 143 -11.24 -2.21 7.40
N GLU A 144 -12.49 -1.90 7.67
CA GLU A 144 -13.36 -2.64 8.57
C GLU A 144 -14.59 -3.15 7.85
N TRP A 145 -14.93 -4.40 8.09
CA TRP A 145 -16.21 -4.94 7.66
C TRP A 145 -17.24 -4.64 8.75
N GLU A 146 -18.38 -4.06 8.37
CA GLU A 146 -19.50 -3.85 9.28
C GLU A 146 -20.33 -5.14 9.44
N ASP A 147 -19.66 -6.21 9.87
CA ASP A 147 -20.25 -7.51 10.12
C ASP A 147 -19.89 -8.11 11.50
N GLY A 148 -18.93 -7.51 12.20
CA GLY A 148 -18.57 -7.85 13.56
C GLY A 148 -17.72 -9.11 13.73
N PHE A 149 -17.25 -9.74 12.64
CA PHE A 149 -16.43 -10.94 12.74
C PHE A 149 -15.14 -10.91 11.91
N HIS A 150 -15.06 -10.12 10.82
CA HIS A 150 -13.76 -9.92 10.17
C HIS A 150 -12.91 -8.94 10.99
N PRO A 151 -11.63 -9.27 11.26
CA PRO A 151 -10.72 -8.33 11.87
C PRO A 151 -10.42 -7.16 10.91
N PRO A 152 -10.14 -5.96 11.43
CA PRO A 152 -9.72 -4.83 10.63
C PRO A 152 -8.41 -5.15 9.89
N VAL A 153 -8.32 -4.74 8.64
CA VAL A 153 -7.10 -4.83 7.83
C VAL A 153 -6.53 -3.43 7.63
N HIS A 154 -5.23 -3.27 7.80
CA HIS A 154 -4.54 -1.99 7.59
C HIS A 154 -3.74 -2.04 6.30
N GLY A 155 -4.04 -1.14 5.37
CA GLY A 155 -3.36 -1.05 4.07
C GLY A 155 -3.16 0.39 3.63
N MET A 156 -2.56 0.60 2.46
CA MET A 156 -2.28 1.95 1.94
C MET A 156 -2.88 2.20 0.55
N LEU A 157 -3.35 1.16 -0.13
CA LEU A 157 -4.00 1.24 -1.43
C LEU A 157 -5.14 0.23 -1.50
N VAL A 158 -6.35 0.71 -1.79
CA VAL A 158 -7.53 -0.13 -2.00
C VAL A 158 -8.15 0.19 -3.36
N GLY A 159 -8.68 -0.81 -4.05
CA GLY A 159 -9.43 -0.55 -5.26
C GLY A 159 -10.48 -1.59 -5.62
N PHE A 160 -11.44 -1.13 -6.41
CA PHE A 160 -12.69 -1.80 -6.76
C PHE A 160 -12.93 -1.81 -8.27
N GLY A 161 -13.91 -2.59 -8.74
CA GLY A 161 -14.32 -2.67 -10.14
C GLY A 161 -13.15 -2.86 -11.10
N GLY A 162 -13.01 -1.96 -12.07
CA GLY A 162 -11.95 -2.02 -13.09
C GLY A 162 -10.53 -2.12 -12.52
N TYR A 163 -10.26 -1.54 -11.33
CA TYR A 163 -8.95 -1.66 -10.67
C TYR A 163 -8.67 -3.10 -10.24
N ARG A 164 -9.67 -3.76 -9.64
CA ARG A 164 -9.59 -5.17 -9.29
C ARG A 164 -9.31 -6.00 -10.54
N ASP A 165 -10.12 -5.82 -11.57
CA ASP A 165 -10.08 -6.65 -12.77
C ASP A 165 -8.71 -6.58 -13.45
N ALA A 166 -8.11 -5.40 -13.51
CA ALA A 166 -6.78 -5.26 -14.07
C ALA A 166 -5.65 -5.76 -13.19
N THR A 167 -5.75 -5.62 -11.87
CA THR A 167 -4.73 -6.17 -10.97
C THR A 167 -4.72 -7.70 -11.09
N ASN A 168 -5.89 -8.33 -11.19
CA ASN A 168 -6.03 -9.77 -11.45
C ASN A 168 -5.45 -10.16 -12.83
N LEU A 169 -5.72 -9.38 -13.88
CA LEU A 169 -5.13 -9.59 -15.21
C LEU A 169 -3.61 -9.47 -15.19
N ALA A 170 -3.06 -8.52 -14.45
CA ALA A 170 -1.62 -8.35 -14.32
C ALA A 170 -0.95 -9.50 -13.57
N GLN A 171 -1.58 -9.99 -12.50
CA GLN A 171 -1.07 -11.15 -11.77
C GLN A 171 -1.02 -12.41 -12.64
N THR A 172 -2.00 -12.58 -13.53
CA THR A 172 -2.08 -13.74 -14.45
C THR A 172 -1.16 -13.60 -15.68
N HIS A 173 -0.99 -12.41 -16.24
CA HIS A 173 -0.23 -12.19 -17.48
C HIS A 173 1.26 -11.85 -17.26
N VAL A 174 1.68 -11.45 -16.06
CA VAL A 174 3.11 -11.18 -15.75
C VAL A 174 3.87 -12.48 -15.43
N HIS A 175 3.50 -13.58 -16.09
CA HIS A 175 4.36 -14.73 -16.24
C HIS A 175 5.14 -14.61 -17.56
N SER A 176 6.45 -14.42 -17.41
CA SER A 176 7.53 -14.53 -18.41
C SER A 176 8.07 -13.23 -19.03
N LYS A 177 9.40 -13.22 -19.13
CA LYS A 177 10.30 -12.30 -19.86
C LYS A 177 10.70 -11.00 -19.16
N GLY A 178 11.80 -11.10 -18.42
CA GLY A 178 13.06 -10.37 -18.70
C GLY A 178 13.08 -8.85 -18.86
N LEU A 179 11.97 -8.13 -18.63
CA LEU A 179 11.92 -6.68 -18.72
C LEU A 179 12.40 -6.04 -17.42
N ASN A 180 13.06 -4.89 -17.56
CA ASN A 180 13.48 -4.07 -16.43
C ASN A 180 12.30 -3.86 -15.48
N HIS A 181 12.49 -4.23 -14.21
CA HIS A 181 11.43 -4.37 -13.20
C HIS A 181 10.49 -3.16 -13.12
N ASN A 182 11.03 -1.94 -13.22
CA ASN A 182 10.23 -0.70 -13.16
C ASN A 182 9.36 -0.49 -14.42
N ALA A 183 9.83 -0.91 -15.60
CA ALA A 183 9.08 -0.79 -16.85
C ALA A 183 7.97 -1.84 -16.97
N ALA A 184 8.19 -3.06 -16.43
CA ALA A 184 7.16 -4.10 -16.39
C ALA A 184 5.99 -3.69 -15.47
N VAL A 185 6.27 -3.07 -14.32
CA VAL A 185 5.23 -2.58 -13.39
C VAL A 185 4.53 -1.32 -13.93
N ALA A 186 5.27 -0.43 -14.62
CA ALA A 186 4.68 0.65 -15.40
C ALA A 186 3.67 0.12 -16.42
N MET A 187 4.09 -0.92 -17.17
CA MET A 187 3.29 -1.57 -18.18
C MET A 187 2.11 -2.34 -17.57
N THR A 188 2.21 -2.83 -16.33
CA THR A 188 1.10 -3.41 -15.57
C THR A 188 0.04 -2.35 -15.21
N ILE A 189 0.46 -1.22 -14.64
CA ILE A 189 -0.45 -0.10 -14.35
C ILE A 189 -1.02 0.48 -15.66
N PHE A 190 -0.21 0.52 -16.73
CA PHE A 190 -0.65 0.91 -18.06
C PHE A 190 -1.60 -0.13 -18.68
N SER A 191 -1.41 -1.42 -18.40
CA SER A 191 -2.30 -2.51 -18.82
C SER A 191 -3.63 -2.48 -18.08
N PHE A 192 -3.69 -1.91 -16.88
CA PHE A 192 -4.96 -1.57 -16.22
C PHE A 192 -5.76 -0.58 -17.04
N PHE A 193 -5.12 0.49 -17.50
CA PHE A 193 -5.77 1.45 -18.38
C PHE A 193 -6.08 0.84 -19.75
N CYS A 194 -5.18 0.09 -20.36
CA CYS A 194 -5.41 -0.52 -21.68
C CYS A 194 -6.45 -1.67 -21.66
N GLY A 195 -6.48 -2.51 -20.64
CA GLY A 195 -7.44 -3.62 -20.52
C GLY A 195 -8.87 -3.14 -20.31
N ALA A 196 -9.05 -2.07 -19.53
CA ALA A 196 -10.31 -1.34 -19.38
C ALA A 196 -10.82 -0.71 -20.69
N ILE A 197 -9.89 -0.36 -21.59
CA ILE A 197 -10.16 0.37 -22.83
C ILE A 197 -10.37 -0.58 -24.02
N PHE A 198 -9.59 -1.68 -24.09
CA PHE A 198 -9.47 -2.56 -25.26
C PHE A 198 -9.92 -4.01 -25.01
N GLY A 199 -10.32 -4.37 -23.78
CA GLY A 199 -10.96 -5.67 -23.54
C GLY A 199 -12.28 -5.76 -24.29
N ALA A 200 -12.50 -6.85 -25.04
CA ALA A 200 -13.80 -7.14 -25.63
C ALA A 200 -14.85 -7.13 -24.52
N ASP A 201 -15.95 -6.40 -24.72
CA ASP A 201 -17.04 -6.21 -23.74
C ASP A 201 -17.88 -7.49 -23.52
N GLU A 202 -17.33 -8.68 -23.85
CA GLU A 202 -17.99 -9.98 -23.66
C GLU A 202 -18.25 -10.29 -22.18
N LYS A 203 -17.56 -9.60 -21.25
CA LYS A 203 -17.71 -9.76 -19.80
C LYS A 203 -18.40 -8.59 -19.09
N GLY A 204 -18.82 -7.54 -19.80
CA GLY A 204 -19.52 -6.39 -19.20
C GLY A 204 -18.68 -5.51 -18.28
N VAL A 205 -17.34 -5.50 -18.39
CA VAL A 205 -16.44 -4.72 -17.52
C VAL A 205 -16.75 -3.21 -17.59
N ARG A 206 -17.21 -2.72 -18.73
CA ARG A 206 -17.63 -1.31 -18.91
C ARG A 206 -18.99 -1.00 -18.29
N ALA A 207 -19.82 -2.00 -18.03
CA ALA A 207 -21.10 -1.83 -17.34
C ALA A 207 -20.90 -1.43 -15.87
N GLY A 208 -19.68 -1.62 -15.34
CA GLY A 208 -19.32 -1.31 -13.96
C GLY A 208 -19.96 -2.28 -12.98
N GLU A 209 -19.85 -1.93 -11.71
CA GLU A 209 -20.52 -2.62 -10.61
C GLU A 209 -21.35 -1.64 -9.78
N ASN A 210 -22.47 -2.14 -9.26
CA ASN A 210 -23.29 -1.35 -8.33
C ASN A 210 -22.52 -1.17 -7.03
N MET A 211 -22.28 0.08 -6.68
CA MET A 211 -21.54 0.44 -5.48
C MET A 211 -22.10 1.73 -4.91
N VAL A 212 -22.29 1.75 -3.60
CA VAL A 212 -22.66 2.97 -2.89
C VAL A 212 -21.41 3.47 -2.17
N ILE A 213 -21.01 4.70 -2.46
CA ILE A 213 -19.86 5.32 -1.80
C ILE A 213 -20.36 6.56 -1.07
N SER A 214 -20.04 6.63 0.21
CA SER A 214 -20.32 7.77 1.08
C SER A 214 -18.99 8.33 1.58
N PHE A 215 -18.79 9.62 1.40
CA PHE A 215 -17.57 10.33 1.82
C PHE A 215 -17.95 11.27 2.97
N ASP A 216 -17.40 11.02 4.16
CA ASP A 216 -17.73 11.78 5.37
C ASP A 216 -19.27 11.92 5.57
N GLU A 217 -19.77 13.13 5.83
CA GLU A 217 -21.22 13.43 5.96
C GLU A 217 -21.91 13.78 4.63
N GLN A 218 -21.28 13.54 3.48
CA GLN A 218 -21.93 13.79 2.18
C GLN A 218 -22.94 12.69 1.83
N PRO A 219 -24.05 13.05 1.15
CA PRO A 219 -25.08 12.08 0.81
C PRO A 219 -24.52 10.96 -0.08
N ALA A 220 -24.85 9.74 0.31
CA ALA A 220 -24.54 8.53 -0.42
C ALA A 220 -25.19 8.56 -1.81
N GLY A 221 -24.38 8.51 -2.87
CA GLY A 221 -24.89 8.37 -4.23
C GLY A 221 -24.93 6.89 -4.61
N GLN A 222 -26.11 6.33 -4.87
CA GLN A 222 -26.25 4.98 -5.43
C GLN A 222 -26.16 5.06 -6.96
N HIS A 223 -25.10 4.50 -7.54
CA HIS A 223 -24.87 4.52 -8.98
C HIS A 223 -24.01 3.32 -9.40
N SER A 224 -24.00 3.01 -10.71
CA SER A 224 -23.03 2.07 -11.25
C SER A 224 -21.65 2.74 -11.35
N ARG A 225 -20.62 2.11 -10.78
CA ARG A 225 -19.24 2.60 -10.79
C ARG A 225 -18.39 1.72 -11.67
N PHE A 226 -17.61 2.34 -12.55
CA PHE A 226 -16.59 1.65 -13.31
C PHE A 226 -15.47 1.16 -12.39
N GLY A 227 -15.11 1.97 -11.40
CA GLY A 227 -14.16 1.60 -10.36
C GLY A 227 -13.91 2.75 -9.41
N ALA A 228 -13.39 2.39 -8.24
CA ALA A 228 -12.95 3.34 -7.23
C ALA A 228 -11.56 2.93 -6.72
N VAL A 229 -10.75 3.92 -6.32
CA VAL A 229 -9.43 3.71 -5.72
C VAL A 229 -9.30 4.62 -4.51
N LEU A 230 -8.87 4.06 -3.37
CA LEU A 230 -8.59 4.77 -2.14
C LEU A 230 -7.11 4.59 -1.78
N THR A 231 -6.45 5.64 -1.28
CA THR A 231 -5.05 5.54 -0.86
C THR A 231 -4.67 6.52 0.24
N THR A 232 -3.74 6.12 1.10
CA THR A 232 -3.06 7.02 2.05
C THR A 232 -1.62 7.33 1.66
N LEU A 233 -1.15 6.80 0.53
CA LEU A 233 0.17 7.12 -0.03
C LEU A 233 0.26 8.61 -0.38
N ASP A 234 1.49 9.11 -0.53
CA ASP A 234 1.75 10.48 -1.03
C ASP A 234 2.32 10.46 -2.46
N SER A 235 2.71 9.29 -2.95
CA SER A 235 3.23 9.10 -4.31
C SER A 235 3.01 7.66 -4.82
N PHE A 236 2.85 7.50 -6.14
CA PHE A 236 2.91 6.19 -6.81
C PHE A 236 4.20 6.04 -7.61
N LEU A 237 4.38 4.84 -8.15
CA LEU A 237 5.44 4.51 -9.08
C LEU A 237 5.44 5.45 -10.29
N LEU A 238 6.64 5.90 -10.69
CA LEU A 238 6.89 6.71 -11.89
C LEU A 238 6.22 8.09 -11.91
N GLY A 239 5.80 8.60 -10.74
CA GLY A 239 5.27 9.96 -10.60
C GLY A 239 3.88 10.16 -11.20
N VAL A 240 3.20 9.08 -11.59
CA VAL A 240 1.78 9.09 -11.92
C VAL A 240 1.00 9.36 -10.64
N TRP A 241 0.06 10.29 -10.67
CA TRP A 241 -0.78 10.61 -9.52
C TRP A 241 -2.21 10.87 -10.02
N PRO A 242 -3.11 9.87 -9.92
CA PRO A 242 -4.45 9.95 -10.50
C PRO A 242 -5.46 10.68 -9.62
N PHE A 243 -5.01 11.39 -8.59
CA PHE A 243 -5.86 12.12 -7.65
C PHE A 243 -5.71 13.63 -7.85
N TRP A 244 -6.80 14.36 -7.67
CA TRP A 244 -6.85 15.82 -7.77
C TRP A 244 -7.95 16.39 -6.86
N GLY A 245 -8.05 17.71 -6.80
CA GLY A 245 -8.99 18.38 -5.91
C GLY A 245 -8.43 18.55 -4.51
N ASP A 246 -9.29 18.48 -3.50
CA ASP A 246 -8.88 18.59 -2.10
C ASP A 246 -8.00 17.42 -1.68
N ALA A 247 -6.87 17.73 -1.05
CA ALA A 247 -5.90 16.77 -0.51
C ALA A 247 -5.60 17.04 0.97
N SER A 248 -6.48 17.77 1.67
CA SER A 248 -6.31 18.15 3.08
C SER A 248 -6.44 16.97 4.04
N ARG A 249 -7.11 15.89 3.64
CA ARG A 249 -7.39 14.71 4.46
C ARG A 249 -6.52 13.52 4.06
N ALA A 250 -6.40 12.57 4.97
CA ALA A 250 -5.43 11.49 4.87
C ALA A 250 -5.75 10.45 3.78
N VAL A 251 -7.03 10.13 3.57
CA VAL A 251 -7.45 9.19 2.51
C VAL A 251 -7.79 9.96 1.25
N LYS A 252 -7.02 9.75 0.19
CA LYS A 252 -7.25 10.28 -1.14
C LYS A 252 -8.06 9.27 -1.94
N TRP A 253 -9.04 9.73 -2.69
CA TRP A 253 -9.95 8.86 -3.41
C TRP A 253 -10.14 9.31 -4.86
N LEU A 254 -10.38 8.32 -5.72
CA LEU A 254 -10.78 8.46 -7.12
C LEU A 254 -12.01 7.59 -7.32
N ASP A 255 -13.07 8.18 -7.86
CA ASP A 255 -14.34 7.52 -8.15
C ASP A 255 -14.74 7.80 -9.60
N VAL A 256 -15.12 6.75 -10.33
CA VAL A 256 -15.43 6.82 -11.76
C VAL A 256 -16.76 6.15 -12.05
N ASP A 257 -17.69 6.89 -12.63
CA ASP A 257 -19.00 6.38 -13.06
C ASP A 257 -18.87 5.36 -14.21
N ALA A 258 -19.79 4.40 -14.24
CA ALA A 258 -19.96 3.51 -15.37
C ALA A 258 -21.15 3.92 -16.24
N PRO A 259 -21.03 3.81 -17.58
CA PRO A 259 -19.79 3.54 -18.32
C PRO A 259 -18.88 4.77 -18.32
N PRO A 260 -17.53 4.62 -18.32
CA PRO A 260 -16.61 5.75 -18.22
C PRO A 260 -16.46 6.48 -19.57
N PRO A 261 -17.04 7.68 -19.77
CA PRO A 261 -16.96 8.38 -21.04
C PRO A 261 -15.53 8.89 -21.29
N HIS A 262 -15.04 8.79 -22.52
CA HIS A 262 -13.70 9.29 -22.91
C HIS A 262 -12.53 8.80 -22.04
N LEU A 263 -12.59 7.55 -21.53
CA LEU A 263 -11.58 6.98 -20.62
C LEU A 263 -10.13 7.21 -21.06
N LEU A 264 -9.79 6.97 -22.33
CA LEU A 264 -8.44 7.24 -22.87
C LEU A 264 -8.00 8.69 -22.68
N ARG A 265 -8.91 9.64 -22.90
CA ARG A 265 -8.65 11.07 -22.75
C ARG A 265 -8.47 11.44 -21.28
N ALA A 266 -9.22 10.82 -20.37
CA ALA A 266 -9.07 10.99 -18.93
C ALA A 266 -7.71 10.46 -18.44
N VAL A 267 -7.32 9.25 -18.86
CA VAL A 267 -6.01 8.66 -18.54
C VAL A 267 -4.86 9.54 -19.03
N PHE A 268 -4.94 10.03 -20.27
CA PHE A 268 -3.94 10.95 -20.80
C PHE A 268 -3.87 12.28 -20.03
N ALA A 269 -5.03 12.83 -19.64
CA ALA A 269 -5.10 14.04 -18.83
C ALA A 269 -4.43 13.84 -17.46
N ILE A 270 -4.67 12.70 -16.80
CA ILE A 270 -4.03 12.32 -15.54
C ILE A 270 -2.51 12.20 -15.72
N PHE A 271 -2.06 11.46 -16.73
CA PHE A 271 -0.63 11.24 -16.97
C PHE A 271 0.12 12.53 -17.28
N THR A 272 -0.52 13.44 -18.02
CA THR A 272 0.03 14.77 -18.33
C THR A 272 -0.20 15.81 -17.22
N LYS A 273 -0.82 15.43 -16.10
CA LYS A 273 -1.19 16.31 -14.97
C LYS A 273 -2.04 17.52 -15.40
N ARG A 274 -2.87 17.33 -16.43
CA ARG A 274 -3.75 18.35 -17.03
C ARG A 274 -5.20 17.98 -16.80
N ILE A 275 -5.63 17.96 -15.54
CA ILE A 275 -7.03 17.73 -15.16
C ILE A 275 -7.92 18.80 -15.82
N LYS A 276 -9.09 18.39 -16.31
CA LYS A 276 -10.00 19.25 -17.06
C LYS A 276 -11.40 19.25 -16.42
N PRO A 277 -12.13 20.37 -16.46
CA PRO A 277 -13.48 20.47 -15.90
C PRO A 277 -14.47 19.44 -16.46
N TRP A 278 -14.30 19.00 -17.71
CA TRP A 278 -15.17 17.98 -18.31
C TRP A 278 -15.13 16.65 -17.57
N MET A 279 -14.03 16.33 -16.87
CA MET A 279 -13.85 15.05 -16.18
C MET A 279 -14.88 14.90 -15.06
N GLU A 280 -15.04 15.91 -14.21
CA GLU A 280 -16.03 15.90 -13.13
C GLU A 280 -17.46 15.86 -13.67
N ALA A 281 -17.75 16.68 -14.68
CA ALA A 281 -19.05 16.66 -15.37
C ALA A 281 -19.35 15.32 -16.07
N SER A 282 -18.33 14.48 -16.26
CA SER A 282 -18.40 13.17 -16.92
C SER A 282 -18.28 12.01 -15.93
N GLY A 283 -18.41 12.27 -14.62
CA GLY A 283 -18.42 11.23 -13.59
C GLY A 283 -17.04 10.77 -13.11
N TYR A 284 -15.96 11.49 -13.42
CA TYR A 284 -14.64 11.28 -12.82
C TYR A 284 -14.44 12.26 -11.67
N ARG A 285 -14.39 11.75 -10.44
CA ARG A 285 -14.29 12.56 -9.23
C ARG A 285 -13.09 12.14 -8.40
N SER A 286 -12.46 13.11 -7.77
CA SER A 286 -11.35 12.87 -6.85
C SER A 286 -11.37 13.88 -5.72
N GLY A 287 -10.83 13.49 -4.57
CA GLY A 287 -10.67 14.36 -3.42
C GLY A 287 -10.03 13.63 -2.27
N SER A 288 -10.32 14.10 -1.05
CA SER A 288 -9.85 13.49 0.19
C SER A 288 -10.97 13.39 1.22
N ALA A 289 -10.90 12.40 2.13
CA ALA A 289 -11.87 12.14 3.18
C ALA A 289 -11.16 11.63 4.46
N ASN A 290 -11.80 11.80 5.62
CA ASN A 290 -11.31 11.23 6.88
C ASN A 290 -11.91 9.85 7.10
N GLN A 291 -13.20 9.72 6.77
CA GLN A 291 -13.94 8.47 6.84
C GLN A 291 -14.70 8.25 5.52
N LEU A 292 -14.73 7.01 5.08
CA LEU A 292 -15.54 6.59 3.95
C LEU A 292 -16.32 5.33 4.30
N GLN A 293 -17.47 5.17 3.67
CA GLN A 293 -18.23 3.93 3.67
C GLN A 293 -18.49 3.49 2.23
N ILE A 294 -18.24 2.21 1.96
CA ILE A 294 -18.49 1.60 0.66
C ILE A 294 -19.38 0.38 0.87
N GLU A 295 -20.49 0.33 0.14
CA GLU A 295 -21.31 -0.87 -0.01
C GLU A 295 -21.01 -1.52 -1.36
N THR A 296 -20.52 -2.76 -1.34
CA THR A 296 -20.25 -3.57 -2.53
C THR A 296 -20.46 -5.05 -2.23
N HIS A 297 -20.91 -5.81 -3.23
CA HIS A 297 -21.05 -7.27 -3.14
C HIS A 297 -19.98 -8.02 -3.94
N ASN A 298 -19.09 -7.29 -4.60
CA ASN A 298 -18.00 -7.90 -5.35
C ASN A 298 -16.70 -7.87 -4.55
N PRO A 299 -15.76 -8.79 -4.84
CA PRO A 299 -14.43 -8.73 -4.27
C PRO A 299 -13.75 -7.40 -4.57
N PHE A 300 -12.77 -7.04 -3.76
CA PHE A 300 -11.98 -5.82 -3.92
C PHE A 300 -10.52 -6.11 -3.57
N ILE A 301 -9.64 -5.15 -3.77
CA ILE A 301 -8.20 -5.34 -3.57
C ILE A 301 -7.69 -4.41 -2.48
N ILE A 302 -6.87 -4.95 -1.57
CA ILE A 302 -6.07 -4.19 -0.60
C ILE A 302 -4.60 -4.52 -0.83
N ASP A 303 -3.77 -3.52 -1.14
CA ASP A 303 -2.33 -3.64 -1.39
C ASP A 303 -1.92 -4.78 -2.34
N GLY A 304 -2.79 -5.07 -3.32
CA GLY A 304 -2.55 -6.09 -4.35
C GLY A 304 -3.10 -7.48 -4.03
N GLU A 305 -3.77 -7.67 -2.89
CA GLU A 305 -4.44 -8.93 -2.53
C GLU A 305 -5.95 -8.78 -2.56
N THR A 306 -6.66 -9.85 -2.97
CA THR A 306 -8.11 -9.85 -3.15
C THR A 306 -8.82 -10.24 -1.87
N PHE A 307 -9.82 -9.44 -1.48
CA PHE A 307 -10.67 -9.63 -0.32
C PHE A 307 -12.14 -9.73 -0.73
N ALA A 308 -12.91 -10.53 0.00
CA ALA A 308 -14.36 -10.58 -0.14
C ALA A 308 -15.01 -9.48 0.73
N PRO A 309 -16.12 -8.86 0.31
CA PRO A 309 -16.77 -7.76 1.04
C PRO A 309 -17.60 -8.20 2.26
N GLY A 310 -17.60 -9.50 2.58
CA GLY A 310 -18.41 -10.06 3.65
C GLY A 310 -19.92 -10.12 3.32
N PRO A 311 -20.74 -10.61 4.26
CA PRO A 311 -22.16 -10.86 4.04
C PRO A 311 -23.00 -9.57 3.96
N THR A 312 -22.59 -8.52 4.67
CA THR A 312 -23.30 -7.22 4.64
C THR A 312 -22.91 -6.38 3.43
N GLY A 313 -21.74 -6.64 2.83
CA GLY A 313 -21.18 -5.83 1.75
C GLY A 313 -20.73 -4.44 2.19
N ARG A 314 -20.86 -4.07 3.47
CA ARG A 314 -20.57 -2.74 3.99
C ARG A 314 -19.18 -2.69 4.60
N LEU A 315 -18.37 -1.79 4.06
CA LEU A 315 -16.98 -1.58 4.44
C LEU A 315 -16.81 -0.14 4.92
N ARG A 316 -16.09 0.03 6.03
CA ARG A 316 -15.71 1.33 6.59
C ARG A 316 -14.21 1.54 6.44
N PHE A 317 -13.83 2.74 6.02
CA PHE A 317 -12.45 3.14 5.83
C PHE A 317 -12.14 4.34 6.71
N THR A 318 -11.13 4.23 7.57
CA THR A 318 -10.58 5.35 8.35
C THR A 318 -9.06 5.38 8.23
N SER A 319 -8.39 6.37 8.83
CA SER A 319 -6.94 6.53 8.71
C SER A 319 -6.29 7.03 10.02
N ASP A 320 -6.81 6.55 11.14
CA ASP A 320 -6.45 7.01 12.48
C ASP A 320 -5.03 6.60 12.88
N MET A 321 -4.49 5.54 12.27
CA MET A 321 -3.13 5.07 12.50
C MET A 321 -2.13 5.86 11.65
N GLN A 322 -1.12 6.43 12.30
CA GLN A 322 0.07 6.96 11.66
C GLN A 322 1.29 6.13 12.05
N VAL A 323 2.15 5.85 11.07
CA VAL A 323 3.41 5.13 11.28
C VAL A 323 4.58 5.91 10.71
N ASP A 324 5.74 5.79 11.36
CA ASP A 324 6.96 6.45 10.94
C ASP A 324 7.88 5.46 10.23
N PHE A 325 8.09 5.67 8.93
CA PHE A 325 9.03 4.89 8.14
C PHE A 325 10.40 5.54 8.08
N ILE A 326 11.47 4.76 8.21
CA ILE A 326 12.84 5.18 7.96
C ILE A 326 13.15 5.04 6.47
N ALA A 327 13.65 6.12 5.89
CA ALA A 327 14.22 6.20 4.56
C ALA A 327 15.74 6.43 4.70
N PRO A 328 16.57 5.36 4.56
CA PRO A 328 18.01 5.45 4.78
C PRO A 328 18.79 6.35 3.80
#